data_AF-A0A1H0EZD7-F1
#
_entry.id   AF-A0A1H0EZD7-F1
#
_cell.length_a   1.000
_cell.length_b   1.000
_cell.length_c   1.000
_cell.angle_alpha   90.00
_cell.angle_beta   90.00
_cell.angle_gamma   90.00
#
_symmetry.space_group_name_H-M   'P 1'
#
loop_
_entity.id
_entity.type
_entity.pdbx_description
1 polymer ?
#
loop_
_entity_poly.entity_id
_entity_poly.type
_entity_poly.pdbx_seq_one_letter_code
_entity_poly.pdbx_strand_id
1 'polypeptide(L)'
;MILGVQFRGQVPANTSRRWFTHSWPEAWRVDWTVVPTWPMVDGNAQVEWKIQVDRQASNLIKYFIEIRNLTGGPVDIEARYAVLNS
;
A
#
# COMPACT_ATOMS: atom_id res chain seq x y z
N MET A 1 -8.57 4.05 17.00
CA MET A 1 -7.82 4.07 15.72
C MET A 1 -6.65 3.12 15.84
N ILE A 2 -6.42 2.26 14.84
CA ILE A 2 -5.28 1.32 14.79
C ILE A 2 -4.42 1.65 13.57
N LEU A 3 -3.10 1.71 13.75
CA LEU A 3 -2.13 2.02 12.69
C LEU A 3 -1.10 0.90 12.55
N GLY A 4 -0.61 0.67 11.34
CA GLY A 4 0.48 -0.29 11.14
C GLY A 4 1.09 -0.29 9.74
N VAL A 5 2.19 -1.02 9.60
CA VAL A 5 2.83 -1.34 8.32
C VAL A 5 2.45 -2.78 7.98
N GLN A 6 1.82 -3.01 6.83
CA GLN A 6 1.52 -4.37 6.36
C GLN A 6 2.65 -4.95 5.51
N PHE A 7 3.24 -4.12 4.63
CA PHE A 7 4.27 -4.55 3.69
C PHE A 7 5.47 -3.62 3.70
N ARG A 8 6.65 -4.22 3.56
CA ARG A 8 7.89 -3.57 3.17
C ARG A 8 8.39 -4.21 1.89
N GLY A 9 8.98 -3.42 1.01
CA GLY A 9 9.57 -3.96 -0.20
C GLY A 9 10.20 -2.89 -1.06
N GLN A 10 10.71 -3.32 -2.21
CA GLN A 10 11.30 -2.45 -3.22
C GLN A 10 10.50 -2.53 -4.51
N VAL A 11 10.31 -1.41 -5.19
CA VAL A 11 9.74 -1.34 -6.54
C VAL A 11 10.85 -0.90 -7.50
N PRO A 12 11.26 -1.72 -8.48
CA PRO A 12 12.25 -1.34 -9.48
C PRO A 12 11.83 -0.11 -10.29
N ALA A 13 12.81 0.58 -10.86
CA ALA A 13 12.64 1.78 -11.67
C ALA A 13 11.53 1.63 -12.72
N ASN A 14 10.63 2.62 -12.82
CA ASN A 14 9.57 2.67 -13.83
C ASN A 14 8.67 1.42 -13.94
N THR A 15 8.57 0.61 -12.88
CA THR A 15 7.73 -0.60 -12.85
C THR A 15 6.62 -0.48 -11.82
N SER A 16 5.65 -1.41 -11.92
CA SER A 16 4.63 -1.60 -10.88
C SER A 16 4.81 -2.94 -10.18
N ARG A 17 4.55 -2.99 -8.89
CA ARG A 17 4.44 -4.22 -8.10
C ARG A 17 3.14 -4.24 -7.32
N ARG A 18 2.57 -5.44 -7.15
CA ARG A 18 1.30 -5.64 -6.45
C ARG A 18 1.49 -6.51 -5.22
N TRP A 19 0.99 -6.03 -4.09
CA TRP A 19 0.89 -6.78 -2.84
C TRP A 19 -0.57 -7.10 -2.53
N PHE A 20 -0.80 -8.08 -1.67
CA PHE A 20 -2.13 -8.56 -1.33
C PHE A 20 -2.22 -9.02 0.13
N THR A 21 -3.29 -8.62 0.81
CA THR A 21 -3.67 -9.09 2.14
C THR A 21 -5.17 -9.40 2.19
N HIS A 22 -5.58 -10.30 3.07
CA HIS A 22 -6.93 -10.84 3.12
C HIS A 22 -7.44 -10.96 4.55
N SER A 23 -8.70 -11.39 4.70
CA SER A 23 -9.35 -11.61 5.99
C SER A 23 -9.43 -10.38 6.89
N TRP A 24 -9.59 -9.18 6.31
CA TRP A 24 -9.88 -7.97 7.07
C TRP A 24 -11.37 -7.93 7.40
N PRO A 25 -11.79 -7.68 8.66
CA PRO A 25 -13.20 -7.52 8.99
C PRO A 25 -13.86 -6.45 8.13
N GLU A 26 -15.00 -6.74 7.51
CA GLU A 26 -15.69 -5.74 6.68
C GLU A 26 -16.20 -4.54 7.48
N ALA A 27 -16.51 -4.73 8.76
CA ALA A 27 -16.91 -3.63 9.63
C ALA A 27 -15.81 -2.56 9.79
N TRP A 28 -14.56 -2.87 9.44
CA TRP A 28 -13.44 -1.93 9.52
C TRP A 28 -13.35 -1.04 8.28
N ARG A 29 -13.28 0.26 8.53
CA ARG A 29 -12.89 1.30 7.56
C ARG A 29 -11.38 1.37 7.55
N VAL A 30 -10.79 0.78 6.52
CA VAL A 30 -9.33 0.68 6.36
C VAL A 30 -8.87 1.60 5.24
N ASP A 31 -8.03 2.57 5.58
CA ASP A 31 -7.35 3.40 4.61
C ASP A 31 -5.90 2.96 4.43
N TRP A 32 -5.42 3.04 3.19
CA TRP A 32 -4.07 2.64 2.80
C TRP A 32 -3.25 3.83 2.34
N THR A 33 -1.99 3.89 2.78
CA THR A 33 -1.02 4.88 2.32
C THR A 33 0.30 4.20 2.03
N VAL A 34 0.94 4.56 0.93
CA VAL A 34 2.26 4.07 0.56
C VAL A 34 3.26 5.19 0.75
N VAL A 35 4.35 4.89 1.45
CA VAL A 35 5.41 5.86 1.76
C VAL A 35 6.75 5.34 1.26
N PRO A 36 7.44 6.07 0.37
CA PRO A 36 8.85 5.82 0.07
C PRO A 36 9.71 5.97 1.32
N THR A 37 10.61 5.02 1.54
CA THR A 37 11.60 5.08 2.63
C THR A 37 13.01 5.32 2.13
N TRP A 38 13.29 4.97 0.87
CA TRP A 38 14.57 5.20 0.20
C TRP A 38 14.41 5.19 -1.33
N PRO A 39 15.20 5.98 -2.10
CA PRO A 39 16.12 7.01 -1.64
C PRO A 39 15.41 8.25 -1.10
N MET A 40 16.04 8.93 -0.14
CA MET A 40 15.61 10.24 0.34
C MET A 40 16.07 11.30 -0.64
N VAL A 41 15.14 11.85 -1.43
CA VAL A 41 15.41 12.87 -2.42
C VAL A 41 14.40 13.99 -2.28
N ASP A 42 14.85 15.24 -2.39
CA ASP A 42 13.97 16.41 -2.52
C ASP A 42 13.69 16.64 -4.01
N GLY A 43 12.44 16.44 -4.44
CA GLY A 43 12.08 16.48 -5.85
C GLY A 43 10.67 15.98 -6.15
N ASN A 44 10.48 15.51 -7.38
CA ASN A 44 9.18 15.01 -7.86
C ASN A 44 8.72 13.74 -7.12
N ALA A 45 7.42 13.44 -7.22
CA ALA A 45 6.83 12.24 -6.63
C ALA A 45 7.55 10.96 -7.06
N GLN A 46 7.90 10.10 -6.10
CA GLN A 46 8.62 8.86 -6.37
C GLN A 46 7.70 7.69 -6.73
N VAL A 47 6.51 7.63 -6.12
CA VAL A 47 5.56 6.53 -6.32
C VAL A 47 4.14 7.06 -6.40
N GLU A 48 3.30 6.32 -7.10
CA GLU A 48 1.83 6.38 -7.00
C GLU A 48 1.29 5.00 -6.61
N TRP A 49 0.09 4.94 -6.04
CA TRP A 49 -0.53 3.66 -5.68
C TRP A 49 -2.03 3.63 -5.98
N LYS A 50 -2.54 2.43 -6.17
CA LYS A 50 -3.97 2.13 -6.34
C LYS A 50 -4.37 1.02 -5.39
N ILE A 51 -5.54 1.18 -4.79
CA ILE A 51 -6.16 0.17 -3.94
C ILE A 51 -7.29 -0.46 -4.73
N GLN A 52 -7.24 -1.78 -4.84
CA GLN A 52 -8.34 -2.58 -5.37
C GLN A 52 -8.83 -3.50 -4.26
N VAL A 53 -10.13 -3.75 -4.21
CA VAL A 53 -10.76 -4.52 -3.14
C VAL A 53 -11.56 -5.68 -3.70
N ASP A 54 -11.57 -6.78 -2.97
CA ASP A 54 -12.46 -7.91 -3.21
C ASP A 54 -13.27 -8.22 -1.94
N ARG A 55 -14.58 -8.48 -2.11
CA ARG A 55 -15.46 -8.92 -1.04
C ARG A 55 -15.25 -10.40 -0.83
N GLN A 56 -14.24 -10.75 -0.03
CA GLN A 56 -13.85 -12.15 0.21
C GLN A 56 -15.00 -13.00 0.76
N ALA A 57 -15.76 -12.46 1.71
CA ALA A 57 -16.90 -13.12 2.34
C ALA A 57 -17.89 -12.09 2.90
N SER A 58 -19.00 -12.55 3.48
CA SER A 58 -20.01 -11.67 4.10
C SER A 58 -19.43 -10.75 5.18
N ASN A 59 -18.37 -11.16 5.86
CA ASN A 59 -17.72 -10.41 6.94
C ASN A 59 -16.23 -10.10 6.67
N LEU A 60 -15.69 -10.37 5.47
CA LEU A 60 -14.27 -10.22 5.17
C LEU A 60 -13.99 -9.48 3.85
N ILE A 61 -12.95 -8.66 3.86
CA ILE A 61 -12.41 -7.90 2.73
C ILE A 61 -10.97 -8.31 2.43
N LYS A 62 -10.64 -8.28 1.15
CA LYS A 62 -9.29 -8.40 0.60
C LYS A 62 -8.86 -7.06 0.01
N TYR A 63 -7.59 -6.74 0.21
CA TYR A 63 -6.96 -5.55 -0.36
C TYR A 63 -5.80 -5.95 -1.27
N PHE A 64 -5.78 -5.36 -2.45
CA PHE A 64 -4.67 -5.41 -3.38
C PHE A 64 -4.09 -4.00 -3.50
N ILE A 65 -2.80 -3.86 -3.24
CA ILE A 65 -2.09 -2.60 -3.27
C ILE A 65 -1.12 -2.66 -4.44
N GLU A 66 -1.46 -1.96 -5.52
CA GLU A 66 -0.57 -1.78 -6.68
C GLU A 66 0.22 -0.49 -6.50
N ILE A 67 1.54 -0.58 -6.55
CA ILE A 67 2.46 0.55 -6.36
C ILE A 67 3.28 0.67 -7.63
N ARG A 68 3.25 1.86 -8.26
CA ARG A 68 4.06 2.20 -9.42
C ARG A 68 5.19 3.12 -9.00
N ASN A 69 6.42 2.76 -9.34
CA ASN A 69 7.58 3.62 -9.23
C ASN A 69 7.65 4.55 -10.45
N LEU A 70 7.75 5.85 -10.19
CA LEU A 70 7.78 6.93 -11.19
C LEU A 70 9.20 7.40 -11.51
N THR A 71 10.21 6.82 -10.83
CA THR A 71 11.61 7.23 -10.93
C THR A 71 12.43 6.26 -11.79
N GLY A 72 13.61 6.74 -12.21
CA GLY A 72 14.61 5.93 -12.92
C GLY A 72 15.44 4.99 -12.05
N GLY A 73 15.23 4.95 -10.73
CA GLY A 73 15.94 4.08 -9.79
C GLY A 73 14.99 3.20 -8.98
N PRO A 74 15.47 2.14 -8.30
CA PRO A 74 14.64 1.40 -7.37
C PRO A 74 14.22 2.28 -6.18
N VAL A 75 13.00 2.08 -5.67
CA VAL A 75 12.46 2.77 -4.51
C VAL A 75 12.02 1.75 -3.47
N ASP A 76 12.52 1.86 -2.24
CA ASP A 76 12.04 1.10 -1.10
C ASP A 76 10.80 1.78 -0.51
N ILE A 77 9.80 0.99 -0.14
CA ILE A 77 8.48 1.45 0.30
C ILE A 77 7.99 0.74 1.55
N GLU A 78 7.07 1.41 2.25
CA GLU A 78 6.15 0.80 3.21
C GLU A 78 4.70 0.99 2.73
N ALA A 79 3.92 -0.09 2.73
CA ALA A 79 2.46 -0.01 2.62
C ALA A 79 1.86 -0.01 4.03
N ARG A 80 1.30 1.12 4.43
CA ARG A 80 0.74 1.39 5.75
C ARG A 80 -0.79 1.36 5.71
N TYR A 81 -1.39 0.94 6.82
CA TYR A 81 -2.84 0.93 6.98
C TYR A 81 -3.27 1.74 8.21
N ALA A 82 -4.49 2.28 8.13
CA ALA A 82 -5.19 2.92 9.24
C ALA A 82 -6.61 2.35 9.34
N VAL A 83 -6.98 1.81 10.51
CA VAL A 83 -8.36 1.46 10.84
C VAL A 83 -8.99 2.65 11.55
N LEU A 84 -9.94 3.29 10.88
CA LEU A 84 -10.48 4.59 11.30
C LEU A 84 -11.67 4.49 12.26
N ASN A 85 -12.44 3.41 12.19
CA ASN A 85 -13.60 3.14 13.06
C ASN A 85 -13.36 1.89 13.92
N SER A 86 -12.20 1.83 14.55
CA SER A 86 -11.94 0.83 15.58
C SER A 86 -12.60 1.22 16.90
#